data_AF-A0A8I1N700-F1
#
_entry.id   AF-A0A8I1N700-F1
#
_cell.length_a   1.000
_cell.length_b   1.000
_cell.length_c   1.000
_cell.angle_alpha   90.00
_cell.angle_beta   90.00
_cell.angle_gamma   90.00
#
_symmetry.space_group_name_H-M   'P 1'
#
loop_
_entity.id
_entity.type
_entity.pdbx_description
1 polymer ?
#
loop_
_entity_poly.entity_id
_entity_poly.type
_entity_poly.pdbx_seq_one_letter_code
_entity_poly.pdbx_strand_id
1 'polypeptide(L)'
;MKKSYVLIAISMALVQGCYTAPPYESSSYGSGYSGVSIGIHYSTYPDLVRIPGYPVYYSPGVDSNYFFYDGFYWVFQSDNWYVSSWYNGPWNYVGYYDVPAYLLRVPVRYYRQPPPYFRDWRADAPPHWGDHWGHEWERRRSGWDHWDPRSAPAPAPLPAYQRNYSGDRYPRAVEQQHTIRSEYYRYQPREPVTQQYFKPRAQQDQQRQQRQQDQQDQQDQQRQLDQQRRQEQQRQLELQQRQQEQDRQLDQQRRQEQQRQLELQQQQQQQQQQQEQKRQLEQQRRQDQQRQQEQQRQLEPQQRQQEQQRRQEPQRQQDQQRQKDLQQQRDLERQRSQPEPRGKARDDKAAPQGQVQKDKNTQQEYERRKKEYEERYQNR
;
A
#
# COMPACT_ATOMS: atom_id res chain seq x y z
N MET A 1 -63.04 -18.13 -61.41
CA MET A 1 -63.74 -18.49 -60.16
C MET A 1 -62.84 -18.16 -58.97
N LYS A 2 -63.38 -17.83 -57.79
CA LYS A 2 -62.57 -17.52 -56.59
C LYS A 2 -62.16 -18.79 -55.85
N LYS A 3 -60.94 -18.83 -55.32
CA LYS A 3 -60.58 -19.44 -54.01
C LYS A 3 -59.17 -19.02 -53.62
N SER A 4 -59.07 -18.17 -52.60
CA SER A 4 -57.80 -17.78 -51.98
C SER A 4 -57.34 -18.86 -51.00
N TYR A 5 -56.04 -19.08 -50.89
CA TYR A 5 -55.43 -19.69 -49.71
C TYR A 5 -54.39 -18.73 -49.13
N VAL A 6 -54.36 -18.65 -47.80
CA VAL A 6 -53.68 -17.58 -47.05
C VAL A 6 -52.32 -18.06 -46.56
N LEU A 7 -51.38 -17.12 -46.49
CA LEU A 7 -50.04 -17.27 -45.93
C LEU A 7 -50.05 -17.89 -44.53
N ILE A 8 -49.17 -18.86 -44.30
CA ILE A 8 -48.44 -18.97 -43.03
C ILE A 8 -46.95 -19.13 -43.36
N ALA A 9 -46.21 -18.03 -43.23
CA ALA A 9 -44.78 -18.04 -43.01
C ALA A 9 -44.54 -17.28 -41.71
N ILE A 10 -43.70 -17.80 -40.79
CA ILE A 10 -43.02 -17.02 -39.74
C ILE A 10 -41.96 -17.89 -39.02
N SER A 11 -40.80 -17.28 -38.78
CA SER A 11 -39.69 -17.66 -37.88
C SER A 11 -39.30 -19.14 -37.68
N MET A 12 -38.15 -19.51 -38.23
CA MET A 12 -37.20 -20.33 -37.45
C MET A 12 -36.59 -19.42 -36.36
N ALA A 13 -36.98 -19.61 -35.10
CA ALA A 13 -36.34 -18.96 -33.97
C ALA A 13 -35.16 -19.82 -33.46
N LEU A 14 -33.95 -19.27 -33.46
CA LEU A 14 -32.77 -19.94 -32.89
C LEU A 14 -32.85 -19.94 -31.36
N VAL A 15 -33.46 -20.97 -30.79
CA VAL A 15 -33.37 -21.24 -29.36
C VAL A 15 -31.97 -21.77 -29.05
N GLN A 16 -31.04 -20.85 -28.80
CA GLN A 16 -29.76 -21.19 -28.17
C GLN A 16 -30.06 -21.67 -26.75
N GLY A 17 -30.13 -22.99 -26.58
CA GLY A 17 -30.25 -23.62 -25.27
C GLY A 17 -29.01 -23.30 -24.44
N CYS A 18 -29.14 -22.36 -23.50
CA CYS A 18 -28.15 -22.14 -22.46
C CYS A 18 -28.13 -23.37 -21.55
N TYR A 19 -27.35 -24.39 -21.95
CA TYR A 19 -26.96 -25.50 -21.08
C TYR A 19 -26.07 -24.94 -19.97
N THR A 20 -26.70 -24.39 -18.93
CA THR A 20 -26.12 -24.31 -17.60
C THR A 20 -25.93 -25.73 -17.10
N ALA A 21 -24.84 -26.37 -17.54
CA ALA A 21 -24.31 -27.53 -16.87
C ALA A 21 -24.23 -27.16 -15.37
N PRO A 22 -24.79 -27.97 -14.45
CA PRO A 22 -24.63 -27.69 -13.04
C PRO A 22 -23.14 -27.57 -12.77
N PRO A 23 -22.69 -26.59 -11.97
CA PRO A 23 -21.28 -26.54 -11.59
C PRO A 23 -20.93 -27.91 -11.02
N TYR A 24 -19.87 -28.52 -11.57
CA TYR A 24 -19.29 -29.71 -11.00
C TYR A 24 -18.63 -29.27 -9.70
N GLU A 25 -19.43 -29.11 -8.64
CA GLU A 25 -18.89 -29.11 -7.31
C GLU A 25 -18.10 -30.41 -7.17
N SER A 26 -16.78 -30.27 -7.08
CA SER A 26 -15.92 -31.33 -6.56
C SER A 26 -16.29 -31.47 -5.09
N SER A 27 -17.44 -32.11 -4.82
CA SER A 27 -18.05 -32.22 -3.51
C SER A 27 -16.99 -32.73 -2.57
N SER A 28 -16.54 -31.84 -1.69
CA SER A 28 -15.35 -32.10 -0.87
C SER A 28 -15.53 -33.42 -0.13
N TYR A 29 -14.54 -34.31 -0.24
CA TYR A 29 -14.60 -35.65 0.35
C TYR A 29 -14.58 -35.54 1.87
N GLY A 30 -15.76 -35.29 2.44
CA GLY A 30 -16.08 -35.38 3.85
C GLY A 30 -15.97 -36.84 4.28
N SER A 31 -14.73 -37.28 4.51
CA SER A 31 -14.35 -38.63 4.90
C SER A 31 -14.77 -38.94 6.35
N GLY A 32 -16.08 -38.91 6.59
CA GLY A 32 -16.75 -39.50 7.74
C GLY A 32 -17.45 -40.78 7.30
N TYR A 33 -17.35 -41.83 8.10
CA TYR A 33 -17.94 -43.14 7.82
C TYR A 33 -19.44 -43.13 8.10
N SER A 34 -20.21 -42.45 7.25
CA SER A 34 -21.68 -42.41 7.26
C SER A 34 -22.26 -43.76 6.84
N GLY A 35 -22.27 -44.71 7.76
CA GLY A 35 -22.77 -46.07 7.55
C GLY A 35 -24.24 -46.07 7.15
N VAL A 36 -24.52 -46.33 5.87
CA VAL A 36 -25.88 -46.32 5.31
C VAL A 36 -26.61 -47.60 5.69
N SER A 37 -27.84 -47.46 6.22
CA SER A 37 -28.75 -48.60 6.34
C SER A 37 -29.43 -48.84 5.00
N ILE A 38 -29.00 -49.85 4.27
CA ILE A 38 -29.55 -50.24 2.96
C ILE A 38 -30.75 -51.21 3.08
N GLY A 39 -31.33 -51.35 4.28
CA GLY A 39 -32.47 -52.26 4.52
C GLY A 39 -32.11 -53.76 4.50
N ILE A 40 -30.82 -54.09 4.43
CA ILE A 40 -30.28 -55.45 4.48
C ILE A 40 -29.77 -55.76 5.87
N HIS A 41 -30.11 -56.94 6.40
CA HIS A 41 -29.60 -57.41 7.69
C HIS A 41 -29.31 -58.92 7.68
N TYR A 42 -28.04 -59.30 7.85
CA TYR A 42 -27.59 -60.69 7.95
C TYR A 42 -27.26 -61.05 9.39
N SER A 43 -28.06 -61.93 10.00
CA SER A 43 -27.83 -62.38 11.38
C SER A 43 -26.58 -63.26 11.53
N THR A 44 -26.15 -63.91 10.45
CA THR A 44 -25.04 -64.89 10.38
C THR A 44 -24.15 -64.64 9.17
N TYR A 45 -22.88 -65.09 9.25
CA TYR A 45 -21.91 -64.98 8.15
C TYR A 45 -22.39 -65.76 6.91
N PRO A 46 -22.40 -65.15 5.70
CA PRO A 46 -22.92 -65.78 4.49
C PRO A 46 -21.96 -66.79 3.85
N ASP A 47 -22.49 -67.87 3.30
CA ASP A 47 -21.69 -68.88 2.58
C ASP A 47 -21.35 -68.42 1.16
N LEU A 48 -20.15 -67.85 1.04
CA LEU A 48 -19.59 -67.31 -0.19
C LEU A 48 -18.98 -68.39 -1.08
N VAL A 49 -19.51 -68.50 -2.30
CA VAL A 49 -19.06 -69.44 -3.35
C VAL A 49 -18.32 -68.66 -4.44
N ARG A 50 -17.17 -69.16 -4.90
CA ARG A 50 -16.37 -68.49 -5.95
C ARG A 50 -17.10 -68.57 -7.29
N ILE A 51 -17.17 -67.46 -8.01
CA ILE A 51 -17.69 -67.42 -9.39
C ILE A 51 -16.64 -68.05 -10.33
N PRO A 52 -16.98 -69.10 -11.12
CA PRO A 52 -16.03 -69.80 -11.98
C PRO A 52 -15.34 -68.87 -12.99
N GLY A 53 -14.00 -68.81 -12.97
CA GLY A 53 -13.18 -67.94 -13.83
C GLY A 53 -12.90 -66.54 -13.27
N TYR A 54 -13.56 -66.12 -12.18
CA TYR A 54 -13.44 -64.77 -11.63
C TYR A 54 -12.65 -64.73 -10.31
N PRO A 55 -12.11 -63.57 -9.91
CA PRO A 55 -11.57 -63.35 -8.56
C PRO A 55 -12.67 -63.02 -7.52
N VAL A 56 -13.94 -63.09 -7.90
CA VAL A 56 -15.13 -62.70 -7.14
C VAL A 56 -15.84 -63.93 -6.56
N TYR A 57 -16.42 -63.79 -5.37
CA TYR A 57 -17.38 -64.73 -4.80
C TYR A 57 -18.77 -64.09 -4.75
N TYR A 58 -19.82 -64.91 -4.73
CA TYR A 58 -21.21 -64.49 -4.46
C TYR A 58 -21.81 -65.37 -3.36
N SER A 59 -22.92 -64.94 -2.75
CA SER A 59 -23.67 -65.76 -1.79
C SER A 59 -24.97 -66.28 -2.42
N PRO A 60 -25.10 -67.59 -2.70
CA PRO A 60 -26.31 -68.14 -3.33
C PRO A 60 -27.55 -68.08 -2.44
N GLY A 61 -27.35 -68.26 -1.12
CA GLY A 61 -28.40 -68.29 -0.10
C GLY A 61 -28.78 -66.93 0.49
N VAL A 62 -28.16 -65.84 0.00
CA VAL A 62 -28.56 -64.46 0.32
C VAL A 62 -29.47 -63.94 -0.79
N ASP A 63 -30.61 -63.36 -0.41
CA ASP A 63 -31.56 -62.79 -1.37
C ASP A 63 -31.24 -61.33 -1.71
N SER A 64 -30.02 -61.08 -2.18
CA SER A 64 -29.58 -59.79 -2.74
C SER A 64 -28.36 -59.99 -3.65
N ASN A 65 -27.97 -58.95 -4.40
CA ASN A 65 -26.79 -58.99 -5.26
C ASN A 65 -25.51 -58.84 -4.43
N TYR A 66 -25.18 -59.90 -3.70
CA TYR A 66 -24.17 -59.93 -2.67
C TYR A 66 -22.90 -60.63 -3.15
N PHE A 67 -21.81 -59.87 -3.18
CA PHE A 67 -20.51 -60.30 -3.68
C PHE A 67 -19.40 -60.09 -2.64
N PHE A 68 -18.31 -60.82 -2.78
CA PHE A 68 -17.06 -60.57 -2.06
C PHE A 68 -15.90 -60.48 -3.06
N TYR A 69 -15.18 -59.37 -3.03
CA TYR A 69 -14.08 -59.08 -3.95
C TYR A 69 -13.03 -58.19 -3.29
N ASP A 70 -11.76 -58.47 -3.59
CA ASP A 70 -10.57 -57.75 -3.08
C ASP A 70 -10.56 -57.52 -1.54
N GLY A 71 -11.08 -58.50 -0.80
CA GLY A 71 -11.11 -58.47 0.66
C GLY A 71 -12.28 -57.67 1.26
N PHE A 72 -13.25 -57.23 0.45
CA PHE A 72 -14.43 -56.47 0.89
C PHE A 72 -15.73 -57.12 0.39
N TYR A 73 -16.80 -56.87 1.13
CA TYR A 73 -18.17 -57.22 0.77
C TYR A 73 -18.78 -56.11 -0.07
N TRP A 74 -19.51 -56.50 -1.11
CA TRP A 74 -20.10 -55.60 -2.09
C TRP A 74 -21.57 -55.95 -2.29
N VAL A 75 -22.43 -54.93 -2.31
CA VAL A 75 -23.86 -55.07 -2.57
C VAL A 75 -24.25 -54.14 -3.71
N PHE A 76 -25.03 -54.64 -4.66
CA PHE A 76 -25.72 -53.83 -5.66
C PHE A 76 -27.23 -53.81 -5.39
N GLN A 77 -27.78 -52.67 -4.99
CA GLN A 77 -29.17 -52.55 -4.54
C GLN A 77 -29.72 -51.15 -4.83
N SER A 78 -30.98 -51.07 -5.25
CA SER A 78 -31.65 -49.81 -5.58
C SER A 78 -30.80 -48.93 -6.50
N ASP A 79 -30.25 -49.55 -7.54
CA ASP A 79 -29.34 -48.97 -8.54
C ASP A 79 -27.97 -48.47 -8.06
N ASN A 80 -27.65 -48.67 -6.77
CA ASN A 80 -26.44 -48.14 -6.15
C ASN A 80 -25.53 -49.29 -5.68
N TRP A 81 -24.21 -49.05 -5.77
CA TRP A 81 -23.19 -49.96 -5.24
C TRP A 81 -22.78 -49.54 -3.83
N TYR A 82 -22.62 -50.53 -2.96
CA TYR A 82 -22.21 -50.36 -1.57
C TYR A 82 -21.08 -51.32 -1.21
N VAL A 83 -20.21 -50.88 -0.30
CA VAL A 83 -19.05 -51.67 0.15
C VAL A 83 -18.92 -51.68 1.68
N SER A 84 -18.49 -52.81 2.23
CA SER A 84 -18.13 -52.94 3.64
C SER A 84 -16.94 -53.88 3.86
N SER A 85 -16.19 -53.64 4.93
CA SER A 85 -15.13 -54.53 5.42
C SER A 85 -15.67 -55.71 6.22
N TRP A 86 -16.97 -55.72 6.55
CA TRP A 86 -17.68 -56.72 7.35
C TRP A 86 -19.01 -57.14 6.74
N TYR A 87 -19.41 -58.40 6.97
CA TYR A 87 -20.45 -59.05 6.17
C TYR A 87 -21.86 -58.44 6.29
N ASN A 88 -22.18 -57.79 7.42
CA ASN A 88 -23.46 -57.13 7.70
C ASN A 88 -23.29 -55.60 7.87
N GLY A 89 -22.31 -55.00 7.18
CA GLY A 89 -22.06 -53.57 7.24
C GLY A 89 -21.29 -53.09 8.50
N PRO A 90 -21.21 -51.77 8.73
CA PRO A 90 -21.92 -50.71 8.02
C PRO A 90 -21.49 -50.56 6.56
N TRP A 91 -22.43 -50.10 5.74
CA TRP A 91 -22.26 -49.98 4.29
C TRP A 91 -21.86 -48.56 3.91
N ASN A 92 -20.89 -48.44 3.01
CA ASN A 92 -20.44 -47.18 2.44
C ASN A 92 -20.91 -47.13 0.98
N TYR A 93 -21.43 -45.99 0.53
CA TYR A 93 -21.76 -45.77 -0.88
C TYR A 93 -20.49 -45.77 -1.75
N VAL A 94 -20.60 -46.34 -2.96
CA VAL A 94 -19.55 -46.30 -4.00
C VAL A 94 -20.15 -45.78 -5.30
N GLY A 95 -19.54 -44.73 -5.85
CA GLY A 95 -19.92 -44.17 -7.14
C GLY A 95 -19.70 -45.17 -8.28
N TYR A 96 -20.57 -45.13 -9.29
CA TYR A 96 -20.51 -46.02 -10.46
C TYR A 96 -19.21 -45.87 -11.29
N TYR A 97 -18.45 -44.79 -11.08
CA TYR A 97 -17.09 -44.59 -11.62
C TYR A 97 -15.96 -45.26 -10.81
N ASP A 98 -16.24 -45.75 -9.61
CA ASP A 98 -15.26 -46.30 -8.66
C ASP A 98 -15.44 -47.82 -8.42
N VAL A 99 -16.58 -48.39 -8.84
CA VAL A 99 -16.86 -49.84 -8.77
C VAL A 99 -15.81 -50.63 -9.59
N PRO A 100 -15.09 -51.60 -8.99
CA PRO A 100 -14.08 -52.39 -9.67
C PRO A 100 -14.59 -53.17 -10.89
N ALA A 101 -13.80 -53.21 -11.96
CA ALA A 101 -14.17 -53.86 -13.22
C ALA A 101 -14.54 -55.35 -13.04
N TYR A 102 -13.89 -56.08 -12.14
CA TYR A 102 -14.20 -57.50 -11.89
C TYR A 102 -15.60 -57.75 -11.32
N LEU A 103 -16.20 -56.79 -10.61
CA LEU A 103 -17.59 -56.87 -10.14
C LEU A 103 -18.57 -56.56 -11.26
N LEU A 104 -18.26 -55.58 -12.10
CA LEU A 104 -19.07 -55.22 -13.27
C LEU A 104 -19.08 -56.33 -14.32
N ARG A 105 -17.98 -57.07 -14.46
CA ARG A 105 -17.83 -58.23 -15.35
C ARG A 105 -18.59 -59.49 -14.88
N VAL A 106 -19.14 -59.50 -13.66
CA VAL A 106 -19.87 -60.68 -13.12
C VAL A 106 -21.07 -61.00 -14.01
N PRO A 107 -21.27 -62.26 -14.47
CA PRO A 107 -22.39 -62.58 -15.33
C PRO A 107 -23.76 -62.40 -14.66
N VAL A 108 -24.76 -61.97 -15.42
CA VAL A 108 -26.13 -61.63 -14.94
C VAL A 108 -26.73 -62.73 -14.04
N ARG A 109 -26.50 -64.03 -14.33
CA ARG A 109 -26.98 -65.17 -13.52
C ARG A 109 -26.50 -65.23 -12.06
N TYR A 110 -25.49 -64.45 -11.67
CA TYR A 110 -24.99 -64.40 -10.29
C TYR A 110 -25.60 -63.27 -9.46
N TYR A 111 -26.35 -62.36 -10.09
CA TYR A 111 -27.21 -61.39 -9.41
C TYR A 111 -28.45 -62.14 -8.91
N ARG A 112 -28.69 -62.14 -7.60
CA ARG A 112 -29.83 -62.87 -6.98
C ARG A 112 -31.13 -62.08 -7.06
N GLN A 113 -31.02 -60.76 -7.04
CA GLN A 113 -32.10 -59.78 -7.16
C GLN A 113 -31.77 -58.79 -8.30
N PRO A 114 -31.65 -59.26 -9.55
CA PRO A 114 -31.28 -58.41 -10.69
C PRO A 114 -32.38 -57.35 -10.95
N PRO A 115 -32.02 -56.07 -11.15
CA PRO A 115 -32.99 -55.02 -11.50
C PRO A 115 -33.82 -55.36 -12.75
N PRO A 116 -35.03 -54.78 -12.91
CA PRO A 116 -35.90 -55.11 -14.05
C PRO A 116 -35.28 -54.90 -15.43
N TYR A 117 -34.32 -53.99 -15.59
CA TYR A 117 -33.62 -53.73 -16.85
C TYR A 117 -32.53 -54.76 -17.20
N PHE A 118 -32.15 -55.64 -16.26
CA PHE A 118 -31.27 -56.79 -16.56
C PHE A 118 -31.97 -57.91 -17.36
N ARG A 119 -33.31 -57.85 -17.52
CA ARG A 119 -34.11 -58.96 -18.09
C ARG A 119 -33.76 -59.30 -19.53
N ASP A 120 -33.44 -58.29 -20.33
CA ASP A 120 -33.10 -58.44 -21.74
C ASP A 120 -31.58 -58.68 -21.95
N TRP A 121 -30.81 -58.71 -20.86
CA TRP A 121 -29.37 -58.97 -20.87
C TRP A 121 -29.06 -60.46 -20.71
N ARG A 122 -27.98 -60.91 -21.34
CA ARG A 122 -27.60 -62.32 -21.39
C ARG A 122 -27.19 -62.84 -20.02
N ALA A 123 -27.87 -63.89 -19.54
CA ALA A 123 -27.57 -64.55 -18.26
C ALA A 123 -26.12 -65.05 -18.11
N ASP A 124 -25.45 -65.37 -19.22
CA ASP A 124 -24.06 -65.86 -19.25
C ASP A 124 -22.99 -64.77 -19.47
N ALA A 125 -23.40 -63.53 -19.76
CA ALA A 125 -22.55 -62.38 -20.05
C ALA A 125 -22.62 -61.32 -18.93
N PRO A 126 -21.68 -60.35 -18.87
CA PRO A 126 -21.80 -59.23 -17.94
C PRO A 126 -23.01 -58.33 -18.26
N PRO A 127 -23.58 -57.64 -17.25
CA PRO A 127 -24.61 -56.61 -17.45
C PRO A 127 -24.11 -55.48 -18.36
N HIS A 128 -24.99 -54.91 -19.19
CA HIS A 128 -24.61 -53.83 -20.11
C HIS A 128 -24.59 -52.47 -19.40
N TRP A 129 -23.58 -52.25 -18.56
CA TRP A 129 -23.45 -51.00 -17.79
C TRP A 129 -23.34 -49.72 -18.65
N GLY A 130 -22.92 -49.84 -19.92
CA GLY A 130 -22.95 -48.74 -20.90
C GLY A 130 -24.35 -48.31 -21.30
N ASP A 131 -25.27 -49.26 -21.51
CA ASP A 131 -26.69 -48.99 -21.83
C ASP A 131 -27.40 -48.23 -20.69
N HIS A 132 -26.98 -48.47 -19.45
CA HIS A 132 -27.63 -47.96 -18.24
C HIS A 132 -27.00 -46.68 -17.66
N TRP A 133 -25.67 -46.59 -17.61
CA TRP A 133 -24.96 -45.38 -17.14
C TRP A 133 -24.53 -44.44 -18.28
N GLY A 134 -24.80 -44.82 -19.53
CA GLY A 134 -24.65 -43.98 -20.72
C GLY A 134 -23.22 -43.90 -21.27
N HIS A 135 -23.13 -43.39 -22.51
CA HIS A 135 -21.88 -43.36 -23.28
C HIS A 135 -20.74 -42.57 -22.64
N GLU A 136 -21.00 -41.61 -21.74
CA GLU A 136 -19.94 -40.90 -21.01
C GLU A 136 -19.18 -41.85 -20.07
N TRP A 137 -19.90 -42.72 -19.38
CA TRP A 137 -19.31 -43.72 -18.49
C TRP A 137 -18.51 -44.76 -19.28
N GLU A 138 -19.11 -45.25 -20.36
CA GLU A 138 -18.51 -46.24 -21.26
C GLU A 138 -17.20 -45.72 -21.88
N ARG A 139 -17.18 -44.50 -22.42
CA ARG A 139 -15.96 -43.89 -22.98
C ARG A 139 -14.88 -43.64 -21.91
N ARG A 140 -15.27 -43.24 -20.69
CA ARG A 140 -14.33 -43.05 -19.57
C ARG A 140 -13.77 -44.36 -19.02
N ARG A 141 -14.39 -45.51 -19.35
CA ARG A 141 -13.99 -46.85 -18.95
C ARG A 141 -13.83 -47.78 -20.17
N SER A 142 -13.22 -47.27 -21.24
CA SER A 142 -13.00 -48.01 -22.48
C SER A 142 -12.33 -49.37 -22.24
N GLY A 143 -12.96 -50.45 -22.74
CA GLY A 143 -12.48 -51.83 -22.53
C GLY A 143 -12.67 -52.38 -21.11
N TRP A 144 -13.53 -51.80 -20.27
CA TRP A 144 -13.85 -52.36 -18.95
C TRP A 144 -14.35 -53.81 -19.01
N ASP A 145 -14.99 -54.19 -20.11
CA ASP A 145 -15.57 -55.51 -20.42
C ASP A 145 -14.58 -56.45 -21.11
N HIS A 146 -13.55 -55.90 -21.78
CA HIS A 146 -12.54 -56.65 -22.52
C HIS A 146 -11.42 -57.16 -21.59
N TRP A 147 -11.29 -58.48 -21.43
CA TRP A 147 -10.25 -59.12 -20.62
C TRP A 147 -10.05 -60.61 -20.97
N ASP A 148 -8.90 -61.17 -20.59
CA ASP A 148 -8.67 -62.63 -20.60
C ASP A 148 -8.98 -63.24 -19.22
N PRO A 149 -9.91 -64.22 -19.14
CA PRO A 149 -10.21 -64.93 -17.89
C PRO A 149 -9.04 -65.69 -17.26
N ARG A 150 -7.99 -66.06 -18.01
CA ARG A 150 -6.80 -66.73 -17.45
C ARG A 150 -5.90 -65.76 -16.68
N SER A 151 -5.96 -64.48 -17.02
CA SER A 151 -5.27 -63.37 -16.36
C SER A 151 -5.99 -62.86 -15.10
N ALA A 152 -7.03 -63.55 -14.63
CA ALA A 152 -7.69 -63.25 -13.35
C ALA A 152 -6.67 -63.34 -12.19
N PRO A 153 -6.61 -62.33 -11.28
CA PRO A 153 -5.79 -62.46 -10.08
C PRO A 153 -6.32 -63.58 -9.18
N ALA A 154 -5.45 -64.11 -8.30
CA ALA A 154 -5.90 -64.99 -7.24
C ALA A 154 -6.98 -64.29 -6.40
N PRO A 155 -8.14 -64.94 -6.13
CA PRO A 155 -9.21 -64.33 -5.34
C PRO A 155 -8.73 -64.04 -3.92
N ALA A 156 -9.27 -62.98 -3.31
CA ALA A 156 -9.00 -62.66 -1.91
C ALA A 156 -9.48 -63.82 -1.00
N PRO A 157 -8.72 -64.21 0.04
CA PRO A 157 -9.14 -65.28 0.94
C PRO A 157 -10.41 -64.87 1.68
N LEU A 158 -11.32 -65.80 1.92
CA LEU A 158 -12.55 -65.50 2.69
C LEU A 158 -12.19 -65.16 4.16
N PRO A 159 -12.78 -64.10 4.75
CA PRO A 159 -12.50 -63.65 6.11
C PRO A 159 -13.19 -64.52 7.16
N ALA A 160 -12.83 -65.81 7.19
CA ALA A 160 -13.53 -66.86 7.94
C ALA A 160 -13.63 -66.58 9.45
N TYR A 161 -12.73 -65.78 10.03
CA TYR A 161 -12.82 -65.32 11.42
C TYR A 161 -14.13 -64.60 11.74
N GLN A 162 -14.76 -63.93 10.75
CA GLN A 162 -16.04 -63.24 10.94
C GLN A 162 -17.20 -64.21 11.23
N ARG A 163 -17.07 -65.53 10.97
CA ARG A 163 -18.07 -66.55 11.37
C ARG A 163 -18.32 -66.59 12.88
N ASN A 164 -17.38 -66.12 13.70
CA ASN A 164 -17.51 -66.08 15.16
C ASN A 164 -18.33 -64.86 15.68
N TYR A 165 -18.56 -63.87 14.83
CA TYR A 165 -19.13 -62.56 15.19
C TYR A 165 -20.55 -62.42 14.62
N SER A 166 -21.52 -63.09 15.24
CA SER A 166 -22.92 -63.13 14.80
C SER A 166 -23.89 -62.64 15.88
N GLY A 167 -25.05 -62.11 15.49
CA GLY A 167 -26.05 -61.57 16.44
C GLY A 167 -25.44 -60.50 17.34
N ASP A 168 -25.56 -60.65 18.67
CA ASP A 168 -25.01 -59.71 19.65
C ASP A 168 -23.47 -59.73 19.74
N ARG A 169 -22.80 -60.73 19.16
CA ARG A 169 -21.34 -60.72 18.99
C ARG A 169 -20.88 -59.93 17.76
N TYR A 170 -21.79 -59.40 16.94
CA TYR A 170 -21.40 -58.61 15.78
C TYR A 170 -20.85 -57.22 16.21
N PRO A 171 -19.60 -56.86 15.89
CA PRO A 171 -19.02 -55.58 16.29
C PRO A 171 -19.70 -54.43 15.54
N ARG A 172 -20.41 -53.57 16.28
CA ARG A 172 -21.16 -52.42 15.73
C ARG A 172 -20.31 -51.13 15.62
N ALA A 173 -19.18 -51.06 16.34
CA ALA A 173 -18.25 -49.93 16.28
C ALA A 173 -17.22 -50.12 15.15
N VAL A 174 -17.04 -49.08 14.33
CA VAL A 174 -16.15 -49.11 13.15
C VAL A 174 -14.68 -49.29 13.57
N GLU A 175 -14.24 -48.62 14.64
CA GLU A 175 -12.90 -48.77 15.21
C GLU A 175 -12.61 -50.22 15.68
N GLN A 176 -13.60 -50.87 16.30
CA GLN A 176 -13.51 -52.28 16.72
C GLN A 176 -13.44 -53.21 15.49
N GLN A 177 -14.27 -52.94 14.48
CA GLN A 177 -14.25 -53.66 13.20
C GLN A 177 -12.89 -53.55 12.47
N HIS A 178 -12.26 -52.38 12.45
CA HIS A 178 -10.92 -52.21 11.88
C HIS A 178 -9.85 -52.94 12.70
N THR A 179 -9.92 -52.88 14.03
CA THR A 179 -8.95 -53.54 14.94
C THR A 179 -8.96 -55.06 14.75
N ILE A 180 -10.12 -55.70 14.83
CA ILE A 180 -10.24 -57.15 14.63
C ILE A 180 -9.83 -57.53 13.19
N ARG A 181 -10.16 -56.71 12.18
CA ARG A 181 -9.73 -56.96 10.80
C ARG A 181 -8.20 -56.91 10.66
N SER A 182 -7.50 -55.94 11.26
CA SER A 182 -6.04 -55.84 11.14
C SER A 182 -5.30 -56.98 11.85
N GLU A 183 -5.88 -57.51 12.93
CA GLU A 183 -5.36 -58.66 13.68
C GLU A 183 -5.55 -59.99 12.91
N TYR A 184 -6.77 -60.29 12.45
CA TYR A 184 -7.16 -61.59 11.89
C TYR A 184 -7.14 -61.68 10.34
N TYR A 185 -7.02 -60.57 9.62
CA TYR A 185 -7.17 -60.55 8.15
C TYR A 185 -6.05 -59.79 7.42
N ARG A 186 -4.96 -60.52 7.14
CA ARG A 186 -3.72 -59.97 6.57
C ARG A 186 -3.74 -59.73 5.04
N TYR A 187 -4.87 -59.95 4.36
CA TYR A 187 -4.97 -59.65 2.92
C TYR A 187 -5.01 -58.13 2.70
N GLN A 188 -4.04 -57.63 1.95
CA GLN A 188 -3.99 -56.22 1.55
C GLN A 188 -4.76 -56.01 0.23
N PRO A 189 -5.70 -55.06 0.19
CA PRO A 189 -6.48 -54.74 -1.01
C PRO A 189 -5.63 -54.12 -2.12
N ARG A 190 -6.05 -54.39 -3.36
CA ARG A 190 -5.37 -54.00 -4.61
C ARG A 190 -6.09 -52.89 -5.35
N GLU A 191 -7.41 -52.79 -5.23
CA GLU A 191 -8.19 -51.74 -5.90
C GLU A 191 -8.03 -50.39 -5.16
N PRO A 192 -8.00 -49.23 -5.87
CA PRO A 192 -7.90 -47.93 -5.22
C PRO A 192 -9.04 -47.65 -4.21
N VAL A 193 -10.25 -48.12 -4.56
CA VAL A 193 -11.47 -47.96 -3.75
C VAL A 193 -11.41 -48.78 -2.46
N THR A 194 -11.01 -50.05 -2.50
CA THR A 194 -10.88 -50.89 -1.29
C THR A 194 -9.72 -50.42 -0.41
N GLN A 195 -8.63 -49.91 -1.01
CA GLN A 195 -7.53 -49.28 -0.27
C GLN A 195 -7.99 -48.04 0.51
N GLN A 196 -8.93 -47.25 -0.01
CA GLN A 196 -9.50 -46.11 0.72
C GLN A 196 -10.21 -46.56 2.01
N TYR A 197 -11.01 -47.62 1.96
CA TYR A 197 -11.71 -48.17 3.14
C TYR A 197 -10.81 -49.05 4.05
N PHE A 198 -9.58 -49.36 3.64
CA PHE A 198 -8.64 -50.18 4.41
C PHE A 198 -7.70 -49.36 5.30
N LYS A 199 -7.37 -48.12 4.91
CA LYS A 199 -6.40 -47.27 5.62
C LYS A 199 -6.79 -47.09 7.10
N PRO A 200 -5.93 -47.50 8.06
CA PRO A 200 -6.17 -47.28 9.49
C PRO A 200 -6.35 -45.79 9.79
N ARG A 201 -7.34 -45.46 10.61
CA ARG A 201 -7.68 -44.07 11.00
C ARG A 201 -6.46 -43.30 11.53
N ALA A 202 -5.63 -43.93 12.37
CA ALA A 202 -4.37 -43.38 12.87
C ALA A 202 -3.38 -42.92 11.77
N GLN A 203 -3.32 -43.62 10.62
CA GLN A 203 -2.48 -43.21 9.49
C GLN A 203 -3.09 -42.03 8.73
N GLN A 204 -4.42 -41.95 8.62
CA GLN A 204 -5.08 -40.76 8.08
C GLN A 204 -4.88 -39.55 9.00
N ASP A 205 -4.97 -39.73 10.32
CA ASP A 205 -4.80 -38.66 11.30
C ASP A 205 -3.34 -38.16 11.35
N GLN A 206 -2.34 -39.05 11.29
CA GLN A 206 -0.93 -38.65 11.06
C GLN A 206 -0.76 -37.87 9.75
N GLN A 207 -1.33 -38.34 8.63
CA GLN A 207 -1.27 -37.62 7.36
C GLN A 207 -2.10 -36.33 7.34
N ARG A 208 -3.01 -36.10 8.29
CA ARG A 208 -3.69 -34.81 8.49
C ARG A 208 -2.81 -33.88 9.32
N GLN A 209 -2.22 -34.37 10.41
CA GLN A 209 -1.31 -33.62 11.28
C GLN A 209 -0.07 -33.13 10.52
N GLN A 210 0.61 -33.99 9.75
CA GLN A 210 1.77 -33.58 8.94
C GLN A 210 1.40 -32.45 7.97
N ARG A 211 0.32 -32.58 7.19
CA ARG A 211 -0.13 -31.52 6.27
C ARG A 211 -0.59 -30.24 6.96
N GLN A 212 -1.00 -30.30 8.22
CA GLN A 212 -1.28 -29.10 9.03
C GLN A 212 0.02 -28.43 9.50
N GLN A 213 1.03 -29.22 9.90
CA GLN A 213 2.38 -28.72 10.19
C GLN A 213 3.04 -28.09 8.95
N ASP A 214 3.06 -28.78 7.82
CA ASP A 214 3.61 -28.28 6.55
C ASP A 214 2.99 -26.91 6.16
N GLN A 215 1.69 -26.73 6.39
CA GLN A 215 0.97 -25.49 6.13
C GLN A 215 1.27 -24.39 7.17
N GLN A 216 1.49 -24.72 8.44
CA GLN A 216 1.93 -23.74 9.43
C GLN A 216 3.36 -23.28 9.16
N ASP A 217 4.30 -24.19 8.88
CA ASP A 217 5.69 -23.87 8.60
C ASP A 217 5.83 -22.99 7.34
N GLN A 218 5.05 -23.27 6.29
CA GLN A 218 4.96 -22.38 5.13
C GLN A 218 4.40 -21.00 5.48
N GLN A 219 3.36 -20.91 6.31
CA GLN A 219 2.84 -19.61 6.74
C GLN A 219 3.83 -18.82 7.60
N ASP A 220 4.58 -19.47 8.50
CA ASP A 220 5.56 -18.77 9.34
C ASP A 220 6.81 -18.35 8.55
N GLN A 221 7.25 -19.14 7.58
CA GLN A 221 8.29 -18.73 6.63
C GLN A 221 7.84 -17.53 5.77
N GLN A 222 6.58 -17.52 5.30
CA GLN A 222 5.98 -16.38 4.61
C GLN A 222 5.93 -15.13 5.52
N ARG A 223 5.50 -15.29 6.79
CA ARG A 223 5.46 -14.21 7.79
C ARG A 223 6.83 -13.59 8.05
N GLN A 224 7.88 -14.41 8.18
CA GLN A 224 9.26 -13.95 8.38
C GLN A 224 9.78 -13.15 7.19
N LEU A 225 9.56 -13.61 5.95
CA LEU A 225 9.95 -12.90 4.74
C LEU A 225 9.28 -11.52 4.63
N ASP A 226 7.99 -11.40 4.97
CA ASP A 226 7.30 -10.10 5.00
C ASP A 226 7.74 -9.22 6.18
N GLN A 227 8.24 -9.79 7.28
CA GLN A 227 8.83 -9.02 8.37
C GLN A 227 10.19 -8.41 7.95
N GLN A 228 11.04 -9.19 7.28
CA GLN A 228 12.32 -8.71 6.72
C GLN A 228 12.10 -7.60 5.68
N ARG A 229 11.19 -7.81 4.70
CA ARG A 229 10.84 -6.79 3.69
C ARG A 229 10.41 -5.45 4.31
N ARG A 230 9.62 -5.47 5.39
CA ARG A 230 9.17 -4.26 6.09
C ARG A 230 10.31 -3.54 6.83
N GLN A 231 11.20 -4.28 7.50
CA GLN A 231 12.39 -3.66 8.12
C GLN A 231 13.33 -3.04 7.07
N GLU A 232 13.45 -3.68 5.90
CA GLU A 232 14.31 -3.19 4.81
C GLU A 232 13.75 -1.92 4.16
N GLN A 233 12.42 -1.86 3.93
CA GLN A 233 11.74 -0.61 3.53
C GLN A 233 11.90 0.51 4.57
N GLN A 234 11.78 0.21 5.87
CA GLN A 234 12.00 1.21 6.93
C GLN A 234 13.43 1.76 6.89
N ARG A 235 14.45 0.90 6.73
CA ARG A 235 15.85 1.35 6.58
C ARG A 235 16.06 2.23 5.34
N GLN A 236 15.43 1.91 4.21
CA GLN A 236 15.50 2.78 3.01
C GLN A 236 14.85 4.15 3.24
N LEU A 237 13.67 4.19 3.87
CA LEU A 237 12.99 5.45 4.22
C LEU A 237 13.83 6.32 5.17
N GLU A 238 14.44 5.70 6.19
CA GLU A 238 15.29 6.40 7.16
C GLU A 238 16.56 6.97 6.52
N LEU A 239 17.22 6.20 5.64
CA LEU A 239 18.36 6.68 4.84
C LEU A 239 17.97 7.85 3.95
N GLN A 240 16.81 7.78 3.28
CA GLN A 240 16.33 8.84 2.39
C GLN A 240 15.98 10.13 3.15
N GLN A 241 15.38 10.04 4.35
CA GLN A 241 15.16 11.20 5.21
C GLN A 241 16.48 11.82 5.66
N ARG A 242 17.42 11.01 6.14
CA ARG A 242 18.74 11.45 6.63
C ARG A 242 19.53 12.17 5.52
N GLN A 243 19.42 11.71 4.28
CA GLN A 243 20.04 12.38 3.13
C GLN A 243 19.38 13.73 2.81
N GLN A 244 18.03 13.82 2.85
CA GLN A 244 17.34 15.12 2.70
C GLN A 244 17.68 16.13 3.80
N GLU A 245 17.89 15.69 5.04
CA GLU A 245 18.34 16.59 6.12
C GLU A 245 19.76 17.11 5.86
N GLN A 246 20.67 16.26 5.38
CA GLN A 246 22.03 16.61 5.05
C GLN A 246 22.09 17.64 3.89
N ASP A 247 21.27 17.45 2.85
CA ASP A 247 21.12 18.43 1.76
C ASP A 247 20.57 19.78 2.25
N ARG A 248 19.57 19.79 3.16
CA ARG A 248 19.05 21.04 3.75
C ARG A 248 20.09 21.79 4.58
N GLN A 249 20.95 21.07 5.30
CA GLN A 249 22.05 21.68 6.08
C GLN A 249 23.10 22.31 5.15
N LEU A 250 23.51 21.61 4.09
CA LEU A 250 24.40 22.14 3.04
C LEU A 250 23.81 23.39 2.36
N ASP A 251 22.51 23.39 2.10
CA ASP A 251 21.81 24.51 1.47
C ASP A 251 21.61 25.72 2.42
N GLN A 252 21.47 25.48 3.73
CA GLN A 252 21.55 26.55 4.75
C GLN A 252 22.96 27.14 4.84
N GLN A 253 24.02 26.32 4.84
CA GLN A 253 25.41 26.82 4.87
C GLN A 253 25.71 27.70 3.66
N ARG A 254 25.35 27.26 2.43
CA ARG A 254 25.53 28.06 1.21
C ARG A 254 24.81 29.41 1.28
N ARG A 255 23.59 29.47 1.82
CA ARG A 255 22.88 30.75 2.03
C ARG A 255 23.57 31.67 3.03
N GLN A 256 24.10 31.13 4.14
CA GLN A 256 24.87 31.93 5.10
C GLN A 256 26.18 32.47 4.51
N GLU A 257 26.86 31.70 3.65
CA GLU A 257 28.07 32.15 2.96
C GLU A 257 27.76 33.24 1.93
N GLN A 258 26.68 33.12 1.14
CA GLN A 258 26.21 34.20 0.27
C GLN A 258 25.87 35.48 1.03
N GLN A 259 25.19 35.38 2.19
CA GLN A 259 24.92 36.56 3.02
C GLN A 259 26.22 37.22 3.51
N ARG A 260 27.20 36.45 4.01
CA ARG A 260 28.50 37.00 4.43
C ARG A 260 29.26 37.66 3.27
N GLN A 261 29.20 37.11 2.06
CA GLN A 261 29.82 37.73 0.88
C GLN A 261 29.15 39.05 0.49
N LEU A 262 27.81 39.11 0.51
CA LEU A 262 27.05 40.34 0.25
C LEU A 262 27.34 41.43 1.28
N GLU A 263 27.43 41.07 2.56
CA GLU A 263 27.75 41.98 3.66
C GLU A 263 29.18 42.55 3.54
N LEU A 264 30.17 41.71 3.24
CA LEU A 264 31.55 42.12 2.93
C LEU A 264 31.62 43.07 1.73
N GLN A 265 30.89 42.78 0.66
CA GLN A 265 30.86 43.62 -0.55
C GLN A 265 30.23 44.99 -0.29
N GLN A 266 29.15 45.02 0.50
CA GLN A 266 28.48 46.26 0.90
C GLN A 266 29.36 47.11 1.84
N GLN A 267 30.11 46.47 2.74
CA GLN A 267 31.07 47.16 3.61
C GLN A 267 32.24 47.76 2.82
N GLN A 268 32.74 47.09 1.77
CA GLN A 268 33.74 47.67 0.86
C GLN A 268 33.20 48.90 0.11
N GLN A 269 31.96 48.88 -0.39
CA GLN A 269 31.35 50.04 -1.03
C GLN A 269 31.24 51.25 -0.08
N GLN A 270 30.85 51.03 1.18
CA GLN A 270 30.82 52.11 2.18
C GLN A 270 32.21 52.70 2.45
N GLN A 271 33.26 51.88 2.52
CA GLN A 271 34.63 52.38 2.68
C GLN A 271 35.09 53.21 1.46
N GLN A 272 34.76 52.78 0.23
CA GLN A 272 35.07 53.55 -0.98
C GLN A 272 34.36 54.92 -0.99
N GLN A 273 33.06 54.96 -0.66
CA GLN A 273 32.31 56.22 -0.55
C GLN A 273 32.88 57.16 0.52
N GLN A 274 33.29 56.65 1.68
CA GLN A 274 33.95 57.47 2.72
C GLN A 274 35.32 58.00 2.28
N GLN A 275 36.13 57.21 1.54
CA GLN A 275 37.38 57.69 0.97
C GLN A 275 37.14 58.77 -0.10
N GLU A 276 36.09 58.62 -0.91
CA GLU A 276 35.73 59.59 -1.95
C GLU A 276 35.24 60.92 -1.36
N GLN A 277 34.34 60.88 -0.37
CA GLN A 277 33.95 62.08 0.38
C GLN A 277 35.14 62.78 1.04
N LYS A 278 36.09 62.04 1.63
CA LYS A 278 37.33 62.63 2.18
C LYS A 278 38.18 63.32 1.11
N ARG A 279 38.34 62.71 -0.07
CA ARG A 279 39.06 63.33 -1.20
C ARG A 279 38.37 64.61 -1.69
N GLN A 280 37.05 64.59 -1.86
CA GLN A 280 36.27 65.78 -2.25
C GLN A 280 36.43 66.92 -1.23
N LEU A 281 36.31 66.62 0.07
CA LEU A 281 36.47 67.59 1.14
C LEU A 281 37.89 68.19 1.19
N GLU A 282 38.94 67.38 1.00
CA GLU A 282 40.31 67.89 0.95
C GLU A 282 40.55 68.77 -0.30
N GLN A 283 39.99 68.38 -1.44
CA GLN A 283 40.10 69.14 -2.70
C GLN A 283 39.39 70.50 -2.60
N GLN A 284 38.21 70.56 -1.98
CA GLN A 284 37.50 71.80 -1.68
C GLN A 284 38.31 72.69 -0.73
N ARG A 285 38.89 72.11 0.33
CA ARG A 285 39.73 72.82 1.31
C ARG A 285 41.00 73.42 0.69
N ARG A 286 41.57 72.77 -0.34
CA ARG A 286 42.69 73.33 -1.14
C ARG A 286 42.24 74.52 -2.01
N GLN A 287 41.05 74.48 -2.60
CA GLN A 287 40.50 75.63 -3.35
C GLN A 287 40.24 76.84 -2.45
N ASP A 288 39.76 76.63 -1.23
CA ASP A 288 39.53 77.73 -0.28
C ASP A 288 40.83 78.38 0.20
N GLN A 289 41.91 77.61 0.39
CA GLN A 289 43.24 78.18 0.65
C GLN A 289 43.76 79.02 -0.54
N GLN A 290 43.53 78.58 -1.79
CA GLN A 290 43.90 79.37 -2.96
C GLN A 290 43.12 80.69 -3.03
N ARG A 291 41.79 80.66 -2.82
CA ARG A 291 40.95 81.88 -2.75
C ARG A 291 41.45 82.87 -1.70
N GLN A 292 41.84 82.41 -0.50
CA GLN A 292 42.38 83.28 0.54
C GLN A 292 43.73 83.91 0.16
N GLN A 293 44.60 83.19 -0.54
CA GLN A 293 45.89 83.73 -1.04
C GLN A 293 45.74 84.74 -2.19
N GLU A 294 44.70 84.64 -3.00
CA GLU A 294 44.37 85.68 -4.00
C GLU A 294 43.79 86.92 -3.32
N GLN A 295 42.87 86.73 -2.36
CA GLN A 295 42.21 87.83 -1.65
C GLN A 295 43.18 88.67 -0.82
N GLN A 296 44.19 88.05 -0.18
CA GLN A 296 45.28 88.80 0.46
C GLN A 296 46.10 89.62 -0.54
N ARG A 297 46.38 89.09 -1.73
CA ARG A 297 47.19 89.77 -2.76
C ARG A 297 46.51 91.02 -3.34
N GLN A 298 45.19 91.12 -3.26
CA GLN A 298 44.44 92.29 -3.73
C GLN A 298 44.41 93.46 -2.71
N LEU A 299 44.67 93.20 -1.42
CA LEU A 299 44.62 94.21 -0.36
C LEU A 299 45.93 95.00 -0.20
N GLU A 300 47.04 94.46 -0.69
CA GLU A 300 48.40 95.01 -0.47
C GLU A 300 48.67 96.41 -1.07
N PRO A 301 48.14 96.79 -2.26
CA PRO A 301 48.41 98.10 -2.84
C PRO A 301 47.85 99.27 -2.03
N GLN A 302 46.73 99.06 -1.31
CA GLN A 302 45.94 100.15 -0.74
C GLN A 302 46.50 100.66 0.60
N GLN A 303 47.22 99.81 1.36
CA GLN A 303 47.86 100.23 2.62
C GLN A 303 49.12 101.08 2.39
N ARG A 304 49.92 100.79 1.36
CA ARG A 304 51.17 101.52 1.08
C ARG A 304 50.93 103.02 0.80
N GLN A 305 49.78 103.38 0.21
CA GLN A 305 49.43 104.80 -0.03
C GLN A 305 49.11 105.58 1.26
N GLN A 306 48.45 104.98 2.24
CA GLN A 306 48.14 105.65 3.52
C GLN A 306 49.38 105.86 4.39
N GLU A 307 50.36 104.95 4.35
CA GLU A 307 51.59 105.08 5.13
C GLU A 307 52.52 106.18 4.59
N GLN A 308 52.49 106.43 3.28
CA GLN A 308 53.36 107.43 2.64
C GLN A 308 52.95 108.88 2.95
N GLN A 309 51.64 109.15 3.10
CA GLN A 309 51.15 110.48 3.52
C GLN A 309 51.46 110.79 4.99
N ARG A 310 51.42 109.78 5.88
CA ARG A 310 51.61 109.94 7.34
C ARG A 310 53.05 110.26 7.77
N ARG A 311 54.00 110.42 6.83
CA ARG A 311 55.42 110.73 7.11
C ARG A 311 55.84 112.18 6.92
N GLN A 312 54.98 113.09 6.42
CA GLN A 312 55.39 114.47 6.09
C GLN A 312 54.94 115.55 7.10
N GLU A 313 54.09 115.24 8.07
CA GLU A 313 53.53 116.23 9.00
C GLU A 313 54.47 116.77 10.10
N PRO A 314 55.42 116.01 10.70
CA PRO A 314 56.19 116.50 11.85
C PRO A 314 57.08 117.72 11.56
N GLN A 315 57.56 117.87 10.33
CA GLN A 315 58.66 118.79 10.03
C GLN A 315 58.23 120.24 9.78
N ARG A 316 56.93 120.51 9.56
CA ARG A 316 56.41 121.89 9.41
C ARG A 316 56.12 122.60 10.73
N GLN A 317 55.99 121.88 11.84
CA GLN A 317 55.64 122.47 13.14
C GLN A 317 56.86 123.04 13.88
N GLN A 318 58.07 122.55 13.59
CA GLN A 318 59.27 122.91 14.35
C GLN A 318 59.82 124.33 14.03
N ASP A 319 59.61 124.85 12.82
CA ASP A 319 60.01 126.21 12.46
C ASP A 319 58.96 127.28 12.79
N GLN A 320 57.66 126.94 12.83
CA GLN A 320 56.63 127.85 13.32
C GLN A 320 56.78 128.16 14.81
N GLN A 321 57.31 127.22 15.60
CA GLN A 321 57.63 127.46 17.01
C GLN A 321 58.72 128.54 17.16
N ARG A 322 59.78 128.47 16.33
CA ARG A 322 60.91 129.41 16.34
C ARG A 322 60.54 130.86 15.98
N GLN A 323 59.52 131.07 15.16
CA GLN A 323 59.01 132.42 14.86
C GLN A 323 58.10 132.98 15.96
N LYS A 324 57.41 132.12 16.74
CA LYS A 324 56.49 132.58 17.79
C LYS A 324 57.21 133.24 18.96
N ASP A 325 58.33 132.69 19.43
CA ASP A 325 59.10 133.31 20.54
C ASP A 325 59.61 134.73 20.18
N LEU A 326 59.93 134.95 18.90
CA LEU A 326 60.37 136.25 18.34
C LEU A 326 59.22 137.26 18.11
N GLN A 327 57.97 136.86 18.27
CA GLN A 327 56.79 137.71 18.08
C GLN A 327 55.90 137.84 19.32
N GLN A 328 55.93 136.84 20.21
CA GLN A 328 55.36 136.91 21.56
C GLN A 328 56.17 137.84 22.49
N GLN A 329 57.42 138.16 22.13
CA GLN A 329 58.19 139.25 22.72
C GLN A 329 57.81 140.65 22.18
N ARG A 330 57.01 140.73 21.11
CA ARG A 330 56.58 142.01 20.53
C ARG A 330 55.28 142.50 21.15
N ASP A 331 54.22 141.69 21.05
CA ASP A 331 52.85 142.12 21.35
C ASP A 331 52.09 141.03 22.12
N LEU A 332 51.66 141.15 23.39
CA LEU A 332 51.75 142.21 24.42
C LEU A 332 51.12 143.59 24.10
N GLU A 333 50.71 143.81 22.86
CA GLU A 333 49.78 144.84 22.43
C GLU A 333 48.58 144.10 21.79
N ARG A 334 47.35 144.62 21.89
CA ARG A 334 46.15 144.09 21.18
C ARG A 334 45.82 142.61 21.49
N GLN A 335 45.47 142.29 22.74
CA GLN A 335 44.07 142.24 23.23
C GLN A 335 43.21 141.03 22.78
N ARG A 336 42.49 140.49 23.78
CA ARG A 336 41.10 139.97 23.73
C ARG A 336 40.73 138.68 22.96
N SER A 337 40.45 137.64 23.76
CA SER A 337 39.10 137.03 23.92
C SER A 337 38.62 135.83 23.07
N GLN A 338 38.67 134.64 23.71
CA GLN A 338 37.50 133.76 24.01
C GLN A 338 36.86 132.87 22.88
N PRO A 339 35.93 131.90 23.16
CA PRO A 339 36.19 130.47 22.81
C PRO A 339 35.03 129.58 22.24
N GLU A 340 35.34 128.28 21.98
CA GLU A 340 34.43 127.09 22.00
C GLU A 340 33.26 126.99 20.93
N PRO A 341 32.35 125.96 20.87
CA PRO A 341 32.52 124.47 20.91
C PRO A 341 31.54 123.56 20.05
N ARG A 342 31.75 122.20 20.07
CA ARG A 342 30.77 121.02 20.09
C ARG A 342 29.81 120.61 18.91
N GLY A 343 29.72 119.28 18.62
CA GLY A 343 28.68 118.47 17.90
C GLY A 343 29.14 117.01 17.61
N LYS A 344 28.43 115.86 17.40
CA LYS A 344 27.01 115.33 17.27
C LYS A 344 26.42 115.10 15.84
N ALA A 345 25.62 114.05 15.48
CA ALA A 345 25.33 112.65 15.96
C ALA A 345 24.28 111.89 15.05
N ARG A 346 24.03 110.55 15.26
CA ARG A 346 22.84 109.68 14.86
C ARG A 346 22.69 109.13 13.41
N ASP A 347 21.85 108.12 13.00
CA ASP A 347 21.14 106.90 13.58
C ASP A 347 20.51 106.00 12.44
N ASP A 348 19.92 104.81 12.75
CA ASP A 348 18.75 104.08 12.09
C ASP A 348 18.83 103.29 10.72
N LYS A 349 17.96 102.30 10.30
CA LYS A 349 17.03 101.27 10.92
C LYS A 349 16.37 100.26 9.89
N ALA A 350 15.72 99.16 10.38
CA ALA A 350 14.49 98.43 9.90
C ALA A 350 14.47 97.29 8.79
N ALA A 351 13.48 96.35 8.84
CA ALA A 351 13.20 95.23 7.88
C ALA A 351 11.77 94.52 8.01
N PRO A 352 11.25 93.71 7.03
CA PRO A 352 9.88 93.08 7.00
C PRO A 352 9.77 91.51 6.79
N GLN A 353 8.58 90.94 6.45
CA GLN A 353 8.25 89.46 6.34
C GLN A 353 7.10 89.06 5.35
N GLY A 354 6.91 87.74 5.05
CA GLY A 354 5.68 87.07 4.50
C GLY A 354 5.94 85.71 3.80
N GLN A 355 5.01 84.76 3.48
CA GLN A 355 3.62 84.46 3.94
C GLN A 355 3.20 82.96 3.72
N VAL A 356 1.94 82.56 3.38
CA VAL A 356 1.31 81.21 3.63
C VAL A 356 0.29 80.72 2.54
N GLN A 357 0.03 79.39 2.35
CA GLN A 357 -1.25 78.79 1.78
C GLN A 357 -1.54 77.30 2.22
N LYS A 358 -2.67 76.66 1.84
CA LYS A 358 -3.36 75.52 2.54
C LYS A 358 -4.30 74.60 1.69
N ASP A 359 -4.91 73.56 2.34
CA ASP A 359 -6.20 72.80 2.08
C ASP A 359 -6.15 71.32 1.54
N LYS A 360 -7.09 70.36 1.79
CA LYS A 360 -8.10 70.09 2.89
C LYS A 360 -8.79 68.68 2.82
N ASN A 361 -9.68 68.38 3.81
CA ASN A 361 -10.64 67.26 3.99
C ASN A 361 -10.06 65.86 4.31
N THR A 362 -10.34 65.17 5.44
CA THR A 362 -11.58 64.68 6.14
C THR A 362 -12.21 63.42 5.52
N GLN A 363 -12.45 62.28 6.20
CA GLN A 363 -12.68 61.89 7.62
C GLN A 363 -14.14 62.01 8.11
N GLN A 364 -15.03 61.06 7.74
CA GLN A 364 -16.20 60.72 8.58
C GLN A 364 -16.92 59.37 8.35
N GLU A 365 -16.28 58.35 7.76
CA GLU A 365 -16.94 57.03 7.57
C GLU A 365 -16.44 55.95 8.57
N TYR A 366 -17.21 55.80 9.64
CA TYR A 366 -17.44 54.58 10.45
C TYR A 366 -16.22 53.63 10.69
N GLU A 367 -15.60 53.53 11.88
CA GLU A 367 -16.13 53.72 13.25
C GLU A 367 -17.50 53.04 13.51
N ARG A 368 -17.83 51.98 12.75
CA ARG A 368 -19.02 51.13 13.02
C ARG A 368 -18.82 49.62 12.89
N ARG A 369 -17.58 49.13 12.70
CA ARG A 369 -17.24 47.69 12.78
C ARG A 369 -16.22 47.31 13.86
N LYS A 370 -15.95 48.24 14.77
CA LYS A 370 -15.06 48.14 15.94
C LYS A 370 -15.69 47.34 17.10
N LYS A 371 -16.47 46.28 16.83
CA LYS A 371 -17.31 45.63 17.85
C LYS A 371 -17.71 44.15 17.67
N GLU A 372 -17.05 43.39 16.80
CA GLU A 372 -17.52 42.02 16.49
C GLU A 372 -16.44 40.91 16.43
N TYR A 373 -15.16 41.20 16.69
CA TYR A 373 -14.11 40.15 16.72
C TYR A 373 -13.10 40.22 17.89
N GLU A 374 -13.01 41.32 18.64
CA GLU A 374 -12.11 41.44 19.81
C GLU A 374 -12.80 41.11 21.16
N GLU A 375 -14.11 40.87 21.18
CA GLU A 375 -14.87 40.51 22.39
C GLU A 375 -15.12 39.00 22.57
N ARG A 376 -14.43 38.13 21.82
CA ARG A 376 -14.17 36.76 22.30
C ARG A 376 -12.90 36.72 23.17
N TYR A 377 -13.05 37.34 24.34
CA TYR A 377 -12.15 37.22 25.49
C TYR A 377 -11.81 35.74 25.76
N GLN A 378 -10.59 35.38 26.20
CA GLN A 378 -10.05 35.81 27.50
C GLN A 378 -11.01 35.53 28.68
N ASN A 379 -11.74 34.42 28.58
CA ASN A 379 -12.17 33.67 29.76
C ASN A 379 -11.26 32.45 29.94
N ARG A 380 -11.12 32.06 31.20
CA ARG A 380 -10.18 31.06 31.74
C ARG A 380 -10.53 29.63 31.35
#